data_AF-A0A1I7CQY1-F1
#
_entry.id   AF-A0A1I7CQY1-F1
#
_cell.length_a   1.000
_cell.length_b   1.000
_cell.length_c   1.000
_cell.angle_alpha   90.00
_cell.angle_beta   90.00
_cell.angle_gamma   90.00
#
_symmetry.space_group_name_H-M   'P 1'
#
loop_
_entity.id
_entity.type
_entity.pdbx_description
1 polymer ?
#
loop_
_entity_poly.entity_id
_entity_poly.type
_entity_poly.pdbx_seq_one_letter_code
_entity_poly.pdbx_strand_id
1 'polypeptide(L)'
;MFEDQYVELLPARTTMQVAIDIFGEGGAGGAGGAGGFAAALSAAANVVFADQTAEAASVFGDATAANAAVTGDATAGDATAEGGAGGAGGAGGAGISG
;
A
#
# COMPACT_ATOMS: atom_id res chain seq x y z
N MET A 1 -66.71 -0.84 68.82
CA MET A 1 -66.34 -2.23 68.47
C MET A 1 -65.51 -2.11 67.21
N PHE A 2 -64.20 -2.32 67.30
CA PHE A 2 -63.31 -2.27 66.15
C PHE A 2 -63.00 -3.71 65.77
N GLU A 3 -63.27 -4.09 64.53
CA GLU A 3 -62.99 -5.42 64.00
C GLU A 3 -61.54 -5.46 63.52
N ASP A 4 -60.75 -6.36 64.09
CA ASP A 4 -59.39 -6.61 63.64
C ASP A 4 -59.44 -7.27 62.25
N GLN A 5 -59.10 -6.48 61.23
CA GLN A 5 -58.90 -7.01 59.87
C GLN A 5 -57.56 -7.72 59.80
N TYR A 6 -57.58 -9.05 59.71
CA TYR A 6 -56.42 -9.85 59.33
C TYR A 6 -56.16 -9.66 57.83
N VAL A 7 -55.16 -8.84 57.49
CA VAL A 7 -54.65 -8.76 56.11
C VAL A 7 -53.65 -9.90 55.92
N GLU A 8 -54.03 -10.92 55.17
CA GLU A 8 -53.14 -12.01 54.81
C GLU A 8 -52.11 -11.49 53.79
N LEU A 9 -50.86 -11.33 54.24
CA LEU A 9 -49.76 -10.90 53.37
C LEU A 9 -49.41 -12.07 52.44
N LEU A 10 -49.81 -11.97 51.17
CA LEU A 10 -49.34 -12.87 50.13
C LEU A 10 -47.79 -12.88 50.14
N PRO A 11 -47.15 -14.05 49.92
CA PRO A 11 -45.70 -14.16 49.91
C PRO A 11 -45.09 -13.13 48.95
N ALA A 12 -44.03 -12.45 49.40
CA ALA A 12 -43.30 -11.50 48.56
C ALA A 12 -42.92 -12.17 47.24
N ARG A 13 -43.28 -11.54 46.11
CA ARG A 13 -42.87 -12.00 44.79
C ARG A 13 -41.34 -11.95 44.73
N THR A 14 -40.69 -13.11 44.89
CA THR A 14 -39.29 -13.26 44.54
C THR A 14 -39.18 -12.97 43.06
N THR A 15 -38.49 -11.91 42.67
CA THR A 15 -38.12 -11.69 41.28
C THR A 15 -37.30 -12.90 40.85
N MET A 16 -37.89 -13.79 40.06
CA MET A 16 -37.14 -14.82 39.35
C MET A 16 -36.19 -14.09 38.39
N GLN A 17 -34.98 -13.84 38.86
CA GLN A 17 -33.88 -13.54 37.97
C GLN A 17 -33.56 -14.85 37.27
N VAL A 18 -34.15 -15.05 36.10
CA VAL A 18 -33.73 -16.12 35.19
C VAL A 18 -32.27 -15.81 34.86
N ALA A 19 -31.36 -16.71 35.23
CA ALA A 19 -30.00 -16.66 34.74
C ALA A 19 -30.08 -16.89 33.22
N ILE A 20 -29.89 -15.83 32.45
CA ILE A 20 -29.74 -15.93 31.01
C ILE A 20 -28.23 -15.87 30.75
N ASP A 21 -27.68 -16.95 30.21
CA ASP A 21 -26.27 -17.04 29.87
C ASP A 21 -26.04 -16.36 28.50
N ILE A 22 -25.49 -15.15 28.55
CA ILE A 22 -25.16 -14.29 27.41
C ILE A 22 -23.85 -14.77 26.74
N PHE A 23 -23.91 -15.43 25.58
CA PHE A 23 -22.71 -15.88 24.81
C PHE A 23 -22.44 -15.18 23.48
N GLY A 24 -21.76 -14.04 23.46
CA GLY A 24 -21.47 -13.32 22.20
C GLY A 24 -20.28 -13.89 21.41
N GLU A 25 -20.49 -14.29 20.15
CA GLU A 25 -19.40 -14.53 19.20
C GLU A 25 -19.20 -13.29 18.32
N GLY A 26 -17.99 -12.72 18.34
CA GLY A 26 -17.65 -11.53 17.58
C GLY A 26 -17.60 -11.79 16.07
N GLY A 27 -17.99 -10.79 15.28
CA GLY A 27 -17.92 -10.89 13.82
C GLY A 27 -16.47 -10.88 13.33
N ALA A 28 -16.18 -11.57 12.22
CA ALA A 28 -14.85 -11.55 11.62
C ALA A 28 -14.47 -10.12 11.15
N GLY A 29 -13.21 -9.75 11.34
CA GLY A 29 -12.66 -8.50 10.84
C GLY A 29 -12.62 -8.44 9.30
N GLY A 30 -12.66 -7.23 8.75
CA GLY A 30 -12.60 -7.00 7.31
C GLY A 30 -11.19 -7.23 6.73
N ALA A 31 -11.11 -7.64 5.46
CA ALA A 31 -9.84 -7.78 4.76
C ALA A 31 -9.12 -6.42 4.63
N GLY A 32 -7.78 -6.45 4.74
CA GLY A 32 -6.93 -5.28 4.51
C GLY A 32 -6.92 -4.83 3.04
N GLY A 33 -6.55 -3.57 2.82
CA GLY A 33 -6.45 -3.00 1.48
C GLY A 33 -5.22 -3.50 0.71
N ALA A 34 -5.33 -3.63 -0.61
CA ALA A 34 -4.19 -3.95 -1.46
C ALA A 34 -3.12 -2.85 -1.42
N GLY A 35 -1.85 -3.25 -1.44
CA GLY A 35 -0.73 -2.32 -1.56
C GLY A 35 -0.69 -1.61 -2.92
N GLY A 36 0.05 -0.51 -3.00
CA GLY A 36 0.19 0.30 -4.21
C GLY A 36 1.20 -0.28 -5.20
N PHE A 37 0.92 -0.17 -6.49
CA PHE A 37 1.84 -0.56 -7.57
C PHE A 37 3.06 0.39 -7.65
N ALA A 38 4.24 -0.16 -7.95
CA ALA A 38 5.48 0.57 -8.12
C ALA A 38 6.24 0.10 -9.37
N ALA A 39 6.64 1.05 -10.21
CA ALA A 39 7.51 0.83 -11.36
C ALA A 39 8.57 1.94 -11.43
N ALA A 40 9.82 1.56 -11.64
CA ALA A 40 10.91 2.48 -11.95
C ALA A 40 11.56 2.06 -13.27
N LEU A 41 11.91 3.05 -14.08
CA LEU A 41 12.64 2.89 -15.32
C LEU A 41 13.80 3.86 -15.31
N SER A 42 15.01 3.34 -15.54
CA SER A 42 16.20 4.15 -15.81
C SER A 42 16.73 3.75 -17.18
N ALA A 43 16.93 4.74 -18.04
CA ALA A 43 17.41 4.54 -19.39
C ALA A 43 18.40 5.65 -19.73
N ALA A 44 19.50 5.28 -20.36
CA ALA A 44 20.44 6.21 -20.96
C ALA A 44 20.70 5.77 -22.40
N ALA A 45 20.68 6.73 -23.30
CA ALA A 45 20.99 6.52 -24.71
C ALA A 45 22.05 7.54 -25.12
N ASN A 46 23.13 7.05 -25.71
CA ASN A 46 24.08 7.90 -26.41
C ASN A 46 23.86 7.71 -27.91
N VAL A 47 23.21 8.70 -28.54
CA VAL A 47 22.90 8.68 -29.97
C VAL A 47 23.75 9.74 -30.66
N VAL A 48 24.62 9.32 -31.57
CA VAL A 48 25.52 10.21 -32.29
C VAL A 48 25.28 10.09 -33.78
N PHE A 49 25.05 11.25 -34.42
CA PHE A 49 25.04 11.42 -35.85
C PHE A 49 26.28 12.23 -36.22
N ALA A 50 27.22 11.62 -36.94
CA ALA A 50 28.47 12.25 -37.34
C ALA A 50 28.64 12.17 -38.85
N ASP A 51 28.47 13.30 -39.53
CA ASP A 51 28.86 13.49 -40.92
C ASP A 51 30.23 14.15 -40.95
N GLN A 52 31.21 13.50 -41.58
CA GLN A 52 32.58 14.00 -41.61
C GLN A 52 33.17 13.96 -43.02
N THR A 53 33.63 15.11 -43.51
CA THR A 53 34.35 15.26 -44.78
C THR A 53 35.76 15.78 -44.48
N ALA A 54 36.78 15.02 -44.89
CA ALA A 54 38.19 15.41 -44.75
C ALA A 54 38.80 15.49 -46.15
N GLU A 55 39.25 16.68 -46.54
CA GLU A 55 39.99 16.90 -47.77
C GLU A 55 41.39 17.43 -47.45
N ALA A 56 42.40 16.78 -48.02
CA ALA A 56 43.78 17.22 -47.99
C ALA A 56 44.25 17.36 -49.44
N ALA A 57 44.76 18.54 -49.79
CA ALA A 57 45.37 18.81 -51.08
C ALA A 57 46.75 19.44 -50.88
N SER A 58 47.75 18.93 -51.60
CA SER A 58 49.11 19.49 -51.65
C SER A 58 49.54 19.66 -53.10
N VAL A 59 50.25 20.75 -53.39
CA VAL A 59 50.87 21.00 -54.70
C VAL A 59 52.36 20.58 -54.68
N PHE A 60 53.02 20.63 -53.52
CA PHE A 60 54.37 20.15 -53.29
C PHE A 60 54.51 19.71 -51.82
N GLY A 61 54.78 18.43 -51.57
CA GLY A 61 54.90 17.85 -50.22
C GLY A 61 53.69 17.03 -49.77
N ASP A 62 53.70 16.52 -48.54
CA ASP A 62 52.64 15.66 -48.00
C ASP A 62 51.49 16.48 -47.39
N ALA A 63 50.24 16.12 -47.71
CA ALA A 63 49.05 16.59 -47.03
C ALA A 63 48.27 15.40 -46.44
N THR A 64 47.86 15.55 -45.18
CA THR A 64 47.07 14.55 -44.46
C THR A 64 45.83 15.21 -43.89
N ALA A 65 44.66 14.66 -44.18
CA ALA A 65 43.41 15.03 -43.53
C ALA A 65 42.87 13.78 -42.81
N ALA A 66 42.42 13.97 -41.58
CA ALA A 66 41.88 12.91 -40.75
C ALA A 66 40.62 13.42 -40.05
N ASN A 67 39.63 12.52 -39.95
CA ASN A 67 38.40 12.75 -39.21
C ASN A 67 38.34 11.76 -38.04
N ALA A 68 37.96 12.26 -36.87
CA ALA A 68 37.72 11.43 -35.69
C ALA A 68 36.35 11.79 -35.11
N ALA A 69 35.52 10.79 -34.88
CA ALA A 69 34.29 10.90 -34.11
C ALA A 69 34.45 10.04 -32.85
N VAL A 70 34.41 10.67 -31.68
CA VAL A 70 34.50 9.98 -30.39
C VAL A 70 33.18 10.18 -29.67
N THR A 71 32.56 9.08 -29.25
CA THR A 71 31.34 9.12 -28.46
C THR A 71 31.67 8.74 -27.02
N GLY A 72 31.09 9.44 -26.05
CA GLY A 72 31.26 9.14 -24.62
C GLY A 72 30.35 8.00 -24.14
N ASP A 73 30.31 7.79 -22.84
CA ASP A 73 29.43 6.79 -22.22
C ASP A 73 28.02 7.34 -22.01
N ALA A 74 27.01 6.48 -22.18
CA ALA A 74 25.66 6.72 -21.66
C ALA A 74 25.49 5.92 -20.37
N THR A 75 25.43 6.61 -19.24
CA THR A 75 25.24 5.98 -17.93
C THR A 75 23.81 6.19 -17.46
N ALA A 76 23.06 5.09 -17.31
CA ALA A 76 21.77 5.10 -16.65
C ALA A 76 21.99 5.05 -15.13
N GLY A 77 21.28 5.88 -14.37
CA GLY A 77 21.38 5.91 -12.91
C GLY A 77 20.50 4.85 -12.24
N ASP A 78 20.46 4.86 -10.91
CA ASP A 78 19.59 3.97 -10.14
C ASP A 78 18.11 4.26 -10.42
N ALA A 79 17.31 3.20 -10.60
CA ALA A 79 15.86 3.26 -10.71
C ALA A 79 15.25 2.50 -9.53
N THR A 80 14.79 3.24 -8.52
CA THR A 80 14.13 2.67 -7.34
C THR A 80 12.63 2.99 -7.38
N ALA A 81 11.78 1.97 -7.27
CA ALA A 81 10.36 2.15 -7.01
C ALA A 81 9.95 1.33 -5.80
N GLU A 82 9.23 1.97 -4.88
CA GLU A 82 8.70 1.35 -3.68
C GLU A 82 7.18 1.37 -3.75
N GLY A 83 6.58 0.18 -3.65
CA GLY A 83 5.13 0.01 -3.66
C GLY A 83 4.51 0.58 -2.39
N GLY A 84 3.25 0.99 -2.48
CA GLY A 84 2.50 1.44 -1.31
C GLY A 84 2.23 0.28 -0.36
N ALA A 85 2.35 0.50 0.96
CA ALA A 85 1.89 -0.45 1.94
C ALA A 85 0.38 -0.72 1.78
N GLY A 86 -0.03 -1.98 1.94
CA GLY A 86 -1.45 -2.33 2.02
C GLY A 86 -2.12 -1.71 3.24
N GLY A 87 -3.42 -1.46 3.14
CA GLY A 87 -4.21 -0.95 4.26
C GLY A 87 -4.43 -2.02 5.34
N ALA A 88 -4.50 -1.62 6.61
CA ALA A 88 -4.88 -2.51 7.69
C ALA A 88 -6.30 -3.07 7.48
N GLY A 89 -6.51 -4.32 7.88
CA GLY A 89 -7.85 -4.93 7.93
C GLY A 89 -8.75 -4.28 8.97
N GLY A 90 -10.06 -4.37 8.77
CA GLY A 90 -11.05 -3.82 9.70
C GLY A 90 -11.17 -4.67 10.96
N ALA A 91 -11.45 -4.03 12.10
CA ALA A 91 -11.72 -4.75 13.35
C ALA A 91 -13.00 -5.60 13.25
N GLY A 92 -12.97 -6.79 13.86
CA GLY A 92 -14.14 -7.65 13.99
C GLY A 92 -15.22 -7.04 14.87
N GLY A 93 -16.48 -7.39 14.62
CA GLY A 93 -17.63 -6.87 15.38
C GLY A 93 -17.64 -7.41 16.81
N ALA A 94 -18.10 -6.59 17.77
CA ALA A 94 -18.32 -7.05 19.14
C ALA A 94 -19.50 -8.03 19.18
N GLY A 95 -19.24 -9.27 19.59
CA GLY A 95 -20.27 -10.28 19.77
C GLY A 95 -21.13 -9.93 20.97
N ILE A 96 -22.45 -10.09 20.85
CA ILE A 96 -23.37 -9.84 21.95
C ILE A 96 -24.30 -11.04 22.10
N SER A 97 -24.08 -11.79 23.18
CA SER A 97 -24.93 -12.86 23.70
C SER A 97 -26.17 -12.32 24.39
N GLY A 98 -27.33 -12.98 24.34
CA GLY A 98 -28.55 -12.61 25.06
C GLY A 98 -28.91 -13.67 26.07
#